data_AF-A0A352HRC6-F1
#
_entry.id   AF-A0A352HRC6-F1
#
_cell.length_a   1.000
_cell.length_b   1.000
_cell.length_c   1.000
_cell.angle_alpha   90.00
_cell.angle_beta   90.00
_cell.angle_gamma   90.00
#
_symmetry.space_group_name_H-M   'P 1'
#
loop_
_entity.id
_entity.type
_entity.pdbx_description
1 polymer ?
#
loop_
_entity_poly.entity_id
_entity_poly.type
_entity_poly.pdbx_seq_one_letter_code
_entity_poly.pdbx_strand_id
1 'polypeptide(L)'
;MKSIREIATEKVKGESRIDEILRFAITGGIATVLQYGIYVVFVDAVGVKAVPSQLISYVLSFIANFFLSAYFTFRAKPTGGRGLGFILSHLVNMGLQTGLVAIFKGIVGSTLALLPAMAICIPVNYIMVRTVFKSKVFMPASQREALKDKAVAGDKAGNKPNS
;
A
#
# COMPACT_ATOMS: atom_id res chain seq x y z
N MET A 1 33.47 -21.64 -10.67
CA MET A 1 32.10 -21.91 -11.14
C MET A 1 31.17 -21.93 -9.93
N LYS A 2 30.34 -20.89 -9.76
CA LYS A 2 29.33 -20.86 -8.68
C LYS A 2 28.16 -21.77 -9.04
N SER A 3 27.62 -22.49 -8.06
CA SER A 3 26.53 -23.44 -8.27
C SER A 3 25.25 -22.71 -8.66
N ILE A 4 24.44 -23.28 -9.56
CA ILE A 4 23.13 -22.72 -9.99
C ILE A 4 22.22 -22.42 -8.79
N ARG A 5 22.44 -23.13 -7.67
CA ARG A 5 21.79 -22.89 -6.38
C ARG A 5 22.17 -21.54 -5.73
N GLU A 6 23.42 -21.09 -5.83
CA GLU A 6 23.84 -19.78 -5.28
C GLU A 6 23.24 -18.60 -6.06
N ILE A 7 23.10 -18.73 -7.39
CA ILE A 7 22.50 -17.67 -8.23
C ILE A 7 21.01 -17.49 -7.90
N ALA A 8 20.32 -18.56 -7.51
CA ALA A 8 18.93 -18.49 -7.05
C ALA A 8 18.80 -17.86 -5.65
N THR A 9 19.81 -18.00 -4.78
CA THR A 9 19.76 -17.49 -3.40
C THR A 9 20.25 -16.04 -3.29
N GLU A 10 21.14 -15.58 -4.19
CA GLU A 10 21.70 -14.21 -4.14
C GLU A 10 20.69 -13.10 -4.54
N LYS A 11 19.54 -13.46 -5.13
CA LYS A 11 18.49 -12.50 -5.54
C LYS A 11 17.38 -12.28 -4.50
N VAL A 12 17.52 -12.83 -3.29
CA VAL A 12 16.55 -12.69 -2.19
C VAL A 12 17.22 -12.04 -0.98
N LYS A 13 17.93 -10.94 -1.21
CA LYS A 13 18.32 -9.98 -0.16
C LYS A 13 17.53 -8.67 -0.30
N GLY A 14 16.29 -8.78 -0.74
CA GLY A 14 15.28 -7.72 -0.61
C GLY A 14 14.41 -8.06 0.59
N GLU A 15 13.99 -7.06 1.37
CA GLU A 15 13.09 -7.22 2.52
C GLU A 15 12.03 -8.30 2.27
N SER A 16 11.80 -9.18 3.24
CA SER A 16 10.89 -10.30 3.08
C SER A 16 9.52 -9.76 2.63
N ARG A 17 8.91 -10.36 1.60
CA ARG A 17 7.56 -9.94 1.14
C ARG A 17 6.54 -9.97 2.28
N ILE A 18 6.77 -10.81 3.28
CA ILE A 18 5.97 -10.94 4.49
C ILE A 18 6.17 -9.71 5.39
N ASP A 19 7.38 -9.14 5.46
CA ASP A 19 7.67 -7.92 6.24
C ASP A 19 6.94 -6.72 5.64
N GLU A 20 6.91 -6.59 4.31
CA GLU A 20 6.13 -5.53 3.63
C GLU A 20 4.62 -5.68 3.91
N ILE A 21 4.09 -6.91 3.86
CA ILE A 21 2.68 -7.20 4.17
C ILE A 21 2.38 -6.89 5.64
N LEU A 22 3.26 -7.30 6.56
CA LEU A 22 3.08 -7.09 8.00
C LEU A 22 3.12 -5.60 8.34
N ARG A 23 4.06 -4.85 7.76
CA ARG A 23 4.11 -3.38 7.90
C ARG A 23 2.84 -2.74 7.34
N PHE A 24 2.35 -3.19 6.18
CA PHE A 24 1.09 -2.68 5.61
C PHE A 24 -0.11 -2.96 6.51
N ALA A 25 -0.19 -4.16 7.09
CA ALA A 25 -1.23 -4.53 8.04
C ALA A 25 -1.15 -3.68 9.32
N ILE A 26 0.06 -3.45 9.85
CA ILE A 26 0.30 -2.58 11.01
C ILE A 26 -0.11 -1.14 10.69
N THR A 27 0.28 -0.59 9.54
CA THR A 27 -0.09 0.79 9.18
C THR A 27 -1.59 0.95 8.99
N GLY A 28 -2.24 -0.04 8.37
CA GLY A 28 -3.70 -0.08 8.27
C GLY A 28 -4.38 -0.19 9.63
N GLY A 29 -3.86 -1.02 10.54
CA GLY A 29 -4.34 -1.14 11.91
C GLY A 29 -4.22 0.16 12.69
N ILE A 30 -3.06 0.83 12.63
CA ILE A 30 -2.84 2.13 13.25
C ILE A 30 -3.81 3.17 12.69
N ALA A 31 -4.04 3.18 11.38
CA ALA A 31 -5.01 4.07 10.76
C ALA A 31 -6.43 3.83 11.27
N THR A 32 -6.87 2.58 11.41
CA THR A 32 -8.19 2.24 11.97
C THR A 32 -8.33 2.70 13.42
N VAL A 33 -7.30 2.48 14.25
CA VAL A 33 -7.28 2.96 15.64
C VAL A 33 -7.34 4.48 15.68
N LEU A 34 -6.57 5.16 14.82
CA LEU A 34 -6.57 6.62 14.72
C LEU A 34 -7.94 7.15 14.28
N GLN A 35 -8.58 6.51 13.30
CA GLN A 35 -9.92 6.87 12.85
C GLN A 35 -10.91 6.80 14.00
N TYR A 36 -10.91 5.69 14.74
CA TYR A 36 -11.83 5.50 15.85
C TYR A 36 -11.54 6.49 16.99
N GLY A 37 -10.27 6.72 17.32
CA GLY A 37 -9.87 7.68 18.35
C GLY A 37 -10.32 9.11 18.01
N ILE A 38 -10.09 9.59 16.79
CA ILE A 38 -10.54 10.92 16.36
C ILE A 38 -12.07 10.99 16.35
N TYR A 39 -12.75 9.92 15.93
CA TYR A 39 -14.21 9.87 15.91
C TYR A 39 -14.79 10.04 17.33
N VAL A 40 -14.29 9.28 18.29
CA VAL A 40 -14.71 9.36 19.70
C VAL A 40 -14.44 10.77 20.25
N VAL A 41 -13.27 11.34 20.00
CA VAL A 41 -12.94 12.71 20.45
C VAL A 41 -13.90 13.74 19.87
N PHE A 42 -14.22 13.67 18.58
CA PHE A 42 -15.12 14.64 17.95
C PHE A 42 -16.58 14.49 18.40
N VAL A 43 -17.04 13.25 18.61
CA VAL A 43 -18.40 12.99 19.07
C VAL A 43 -18.55 13.33 20.56
N ASP A 44 -17.65 12.85 21.41
CA ASP A 44 -17.81 12.93 22.87
C ASP A 44 -17.20 14.21 23.47
N ALA A 45 -16.08 14.71 22.95
CA ALA A 45 -15.40 15.88 23.53
C ALA A 45 -15.81 17.21 22.86
N VAL A 46 -16.08 17.21 21.55
CA VAL A 46 -16.45 18.42 20.79
C VAL A 46 -17.97 18.54 20.60
N GLY A 47 -18.73 17.47 20.79
CA GLY A 47 -20.19 17.47 20.62
C GLY A 47 -20.64 17.61 19.16
N VAL A 48 -19.77 17.26 18.21
CA VAL A 48 -20.07 17.31 16.78
C VAL A 48 -20.93 16.09 16.40
N LYS A 49 -21.95 16.31 15.56
CA LYS A 49 -22.82 15.24 15.05
C LYS A 49 -21.99 14.08 14.47
N ALA A 50 -22.44 12.85 14.70
CA ALA A 50 -21.71 11.63 14.30
C ALA A 50 -21.30 11.60 12.82
N VAL A 51 -22.14 12.13 11.91
CA VAL A 51 -21.87 12.13 10.46
C VAL A 51 -20.65 12.99 10.09
N PRO A 52 -20.58 14.29 10.42
CA PRO A 52 -19.38 15.09 10.17
C PRO A 52 -18.15 14.59 10.92
N SER A 53 -18.30 14.11 12.16
CA SER A 53 -17.19 13.51 12.94
C SER A 53 -16.59 12.30 12.23
N GLN A 54 -17.44 11.42 11.67
CA GLN A 54 -17.00 10.26 10.90
C GLN A 54 -16.22 10.66 9.64
N LEU A 55 -16.70 11.67 8.91
CA LEU A 55 -16.04 12.13 7.69
C LEU A 55 -14.67 12.73 7.97
N ILE A 56 -14.57 13.60 8.98
CA ILE A 56 -13.30 14.23 9.38
C ILE A 56 -12.30 13.18 9.86
N SER A 57 -12.75 12.26 10.71
CA SER A 57 -11.91 11.18 11.26
C SER A 57 -11.41 10.24 10.17
N TYR A 58 -12.27 9.92 9.21
CA TYR A 58 -11.90 9.10 8.06
C TYR A 58 -10.84 9.80 7.20
N VAL A 59 -11.02 11.08 6.86
CA VAL A 59 -10.04 11.82 6.04
C VAL A 59 -8.69 11.94 6.73
N LEU A 60 -8.67 12.30 8.02
CA LEU A 60 -7.43 12.41 8.80
C LEU A 60 -6.71 11.07 8.91
N SER A 61 -7.45 10.00 9.23
CA SER A 61 -6.90 8.64 9.25
C SER A 61 -6.36 8.22 7.90
N PHE A 62 -7.09 8.50 6.82
CA PHE A 62 -6.68 8.12 5.47
C PHE A 62 -5.39 8.82 5.04
N ILE A 63 -5.24 10.11 5.36
CA ILE A 63 -4.01 10.87 5.13
C ILE A 63 -2.85 10.29 5.95
N ALA A 64 -3.07 10.04 7.24
CA ALA A 64 -2.06 9.41 8.10
C ALA A 64 -1.63 8.04 7.56
N ASN A 65 -2.58 7.21 7.13
CA ASN A 65 -2.33 5.91 6.53
C ASN A 65 -1.49 6.02 5.25
N PHE A 66 -1.75 7.01 4.41
CA PHE A 66 -0.96 7.25 3.21
C PHE A 66 0.49 7.59 3.56
N PHE A 67 0.73 8.52 4.50
CA PHE A 67 2.09 8.88 4.91
C PHE A 67 2.81 7.71 5.60
N LEU A 68 2.11 6.98 6.46
CA LEU A 68 2.68 5.83 7.16
C LEU A 68 3.00 4.70 6.18
N SER A 69 2.09 4.40 5.25
CA SER A 69 2.35 3.45 4.16
C SER A 69 3.53 3.90 3.28
N ALA A 70 3.61 5.18 2.94
CA ALA A 70 4.71 5.71 2.14
C ALA A 70 6.05 5.60 2.86
N TYR A 71 6.17 6.11 4.08
CA TYR A 71 7.43 6.19 4.82
C TYR A 71 7.83 4.87 5.49
N PHE A 72 6.89 4.23 6.19
CA PHE A 72 7.16 3.05 7.02
C PHE A 72 7.06 1.75 6.23
N THR A 73 6.00 1.57 5.43
CA THR A 73 5.76 0.32 4.69
C THR A 73 6.62 0.21 3.44
N PHE A 74 6.56 1.20 2.54
CA PHE A 74 7.22 1.13 1.23
C PHE A 74 8.51 1.94 1.14
N ARG A 75 8.85 2.72 2.18
CA ARG A 75 10.04 3.60 2.23
C ARG A 75 10.20 4.46 0.98
N ALA A 76 9.07 4.97 0.49
CA ALA A 76 8.94 5.78 -0.71
C ALA A 76 8.61 7.24 -0.34
N LYS A 77 9.03 8.18 -1.18
CA LYS A 77 8.66 9.59 -1.02
C LYS A 77 7.15 9.76 -1.27
N PRO A 78 6.37 10.31 -0.31
CA PRO A 78 4.96 10.61 -0.55
C PRO A 78 4.87 11.73 -1.59
N THR A 79 4.20 11.44 -2.70
CA THR A 79 3.99 12.38 -3.80
C THR A 79 2.51 12.37 -4.17
N GLY A 80 2.00 13.49 -4.71
CA GLY A 80 0.60 13.59 -5.12
C GLY A 80 0.16 12.47 -6.07
N GLY A 81 1.03 12.07 -7.01
CA GLY A 81 0.76 10.94 -7.92
C GLY A 81 0.61 9.59 -7.20
N ARG A 82 1.41 9.33 -6.16
CA ARG A 82 1.26 8.12 -5.33
C ARG A 82 0.03 8.19 -4.43
N GLY A 83 -0.32 9.39 -3.94
CA GLY A 83 -1.55 9.62 -3.20
C GLY A 83 -2.77 9.32 -4.04
N LEU A 84 -2.80 9.81 -5.29
CA LEU A 84 -3.88 9.52 -6.23
C LEU A 84 -3.94 8.02 -6.55
N GLY A 85 -2.80 7.37 -6.79
CA GLY A 85 -2.75 5.91 -6.97
C GLY A 85 -3.26 5.15 -5.75
N PHE A 86 -2.96 5.63 -4.54
CA PHE A 86 -3.42 5.02 -3.28
C PHE A 86 -4.94 5.15 -3.10
N ILE A 87 -5.50 6.32 -3.42
CA ILE A 87 -6.95 6.56 -3.45
C ILE A 87 -7.61 5.64 -4.49
N LEU A 88 -7.10 5.62 -5.72
CA LEU A 88 -7.61 4.75 -6.78
C LEU A 88 -7.54 3.27 -6.37
N SER A 89 -6.47 2.86 -5.69
CA SER A 89 -6.33 1.49 -5.19
C SER A 89 -7.42 1.14 -4.19
N HIS A 90 -7.70 2.03 -3.25
CA HIS A 90 -8.77 1.84 -2.27
C HIS A 90 -10.15 1.83 -2.93
N LEU A 91 -10.39 2.67 -3.94
CA LEU A 91 -11.65 2.71 -4.67
C LEU A 91 -11.89 1.43 -5.48
N VAL A 92 -10.87 0.94 -6.20
CA VAL A 92 -10.97 -0.34 -6.93
C VAL A 92 -11.14 -1.49 -5.95
N ASN A 93 -10.43 -1.49 -4.82
CA ASN A 93 -10.59 -2.50 -3.79
C ASN A 93 -12.00 -2.50 -3.19
N MET A 94 -12.58 -1.32 -2.94
CA MET A 94 -13.96 -1.19 -2.46
C MET A 94 -14.97 -1.70 -3.49
N GLY A 95 -14.77 -1.38 -4.77
CA GLY A 95 -15.61 -1.89 -5.86
C GLY A 95 -15.52 -3.42 -5.99
N LEU A 96 -14.30 -3.97 -5.95
CA LEU A 96 -14.07 -5.41 -5.96
C LEU A 96 -14.71 -6.10 -4.76
N GLN A 97 -14.52 -5.56 -3.56
CA GLN A 97 -15.11 -6.10 -2.34
C GLN A 97 -16.64 -6.10 -2.43
N THR A 98 -17.23 -4.98 -2.86
CA THR A 98 -18.69 -4.86 -3.02
C THR A 98 -19.22 -5.86 -4.04
N GLY A 99 -18.55 -6.00 -5.19
CA GLY A 99 -18.92 -6.97 -6.21
C GLY A 99 -18.82 -8.42 -5.73
N LEU A 100 -17.73 -8.78 -5.04
CA LEU A 100 -17.55 -10.11 -4.47
C LEU A 100 -18.58 -10.41 -3.38
N VAL A 101 -18.88 -9.45 -2.49
CA VAL A 101 -19.94 -9.61 -1.49
C VAL A 101 -21.29 -9.80 -2.15
N ALA A 102 -21.60 -9.06 -3.22
CA ALA A 102 -22.86 -9.22 -3.96
C ALA A 102 -23.00 -10.62 -4.58
N ILE A 103 -21.91 -11.18 -5.12
CA ILE A 103 -21.87 -12.55 -5.66
C ILE A 103 -21.99 -13.58 -4.53
N PHE A 104 -21.19 -13.46 -3.48
CA PHE A 104 -21.14 -14.44 -2.39
C PHE A 104 -22.39 -14.42 -1.51
N LYS A 105 -23.08 -13.27 -1.40
CA LYS A 105 -24.36 -13.18 -0.69
C LYS A 105 -25.37 -14.21 -1.20
N GLY A 106 -25.37 -14.49 -2.51
CA GLY A 106 -26.24 -15.49 -3.13
C GLY A 106 -25.86 -16.96 -2.87
N ILE A 107 -24.65 -17.22 -2.36
CA ILE A 107 -24.10 -18.58 -2.21
C ILE A 107 -23.98 -18.96 -0.73
N VAL A 108 -23.40 -18.09 0.10
CA VAL A 108 -23.03 -18.36 1.50
C VAL A 108 -23.85 -17.55 2.52
N GLY A 109 -24.76 -16.69 2.06
CA GLY A 109 -25.59 -15.83 2.91
C GLY A 109 -24.91 -14.51 3.31
N SER A 110 -25.72 -13.50 3.64
CA SER A 110 -25.28 -12.11 3.86
C SER A 110 -24.21 -11.94 4.95
N THR A 111 -24.23 -12.78 5.98
CA THR A 111 -23.30 -12.70 7.11
C THR A 111 -21.92 -13.24 6.75
N LEU A 112 -21.85 -14.34 5.99
CA LEU A 112 -20.59 -14.99 5.65
C LEU A 112 -19.96 -14.43 4.38
N ALA A 113 -20.71 -13.76 3.50
CA ALA A 113 -20.21 -13.23 2.23
C ALA A 113 -19.03 -12.25 2.37
N LEU A 114 -18.91 -11.56 3.51
CA LEU A 114 -17.81 -10.63 3.76
C LEU A 114 -16.47 -11.34 3.98
N LEU A 115 -16.44 -12.48 4.64
CA LEU A 115 -15.20 -13.21 4.94
C LEU A 115 -14.43 -13.70 3.69
N PRO A 116 -15.04 -14.39 2.71
CA PRO A 116 -14.35 -14.81 1.50
C PRO A 116 -14.01 -13.61 0.60
N ALA A 117 -14.83 -12.56 0.59
CA ALA A 117 -14.51 -11.33 -0.12
C ALA A 117 -13.25 -10.67 0.47
N MET A 118 -13.14 -10.57 1.80
CA MET A 118 -11.96 -10.03 2.49
C MET A 118 -10.70 -10.86 2.22
N ALA A 119 -10.82 -12.20 2.22
CA ALA A 119 -9.70 -13.09 1.94
C ALA A 119 -9.05 -12.83 0.56
N ILE A 120 -9.85 -12.41 -0.43
CA ILE A 120 -9.38 -12.05 -1.78
C ILE A 120 -8.96 -10.58 -1.86
N CYS A 121 -9.73 -9.68 -1.26
CA CYS A 121 -9.49 -8.24 -1.35
C CYS A 121 -8.21 -7.80 -0.64
N ILE A 122 -7.87 -8.38 0.51
CA ILE A 122 -6.65 -8.03 1.26
C ILE A 122 -5.37 -8.21 0.41
N PRO A 123 -5.11 -9.39 -0.20
CA PRO A 123 -3.92 -9.57 -1.03
C PRO A 123 -3.96 -8.71 -2.31
N VAL A 124 -5.13 -8.54 -2.93
CA VAL A 124 -5.27 -7.69 -4.12
C VAL A 124 -4.97 -6.23 -3.79
N ASN A 125 -5.50 -5.71 -2.68
CA ASN A 125 -5.26 -4.34 -2.23
C ASN A 125 -3.77 -4.12 -1.93
N TYR A 126 -3.14 -5.07 -1.25
CA TYR A 126 -1.70 -5.01 -1.00
C TYR A 126 -0.89 -4.92 -2.31
N ILE A 127 -1.20 -5.76 -3.30
CA ILE A 127 -0.50 -5.74 -4.59
C ILE A 127 -0.69 -4.38 -5.28
N MET A 128 -1.90 -3.83 -5.27
CA MET A 128 -2.21 -2.57 -5.93
C MET A 128 -1.52 -1.38 -5.26
N VAL A 129 -1.58 -1.30 -3.93
CA VAL A 129 -0.87 -0.26 -3.19
C VAL A 129 0.64 -0.39 -3.41
N ARG A 130 1.17 -1.61 -3.39
CA ARG A 130 2.59 -1.87 -3.67
C ARG A 130 2.99 -1.43 -5.07
N THR A 131 2.19 -1.70 -6.09
CA THR A 131 2.48 -1.27 -7.47
C THR A 131 2.44 0.26 -7.57
N VAL A 132 1.53 0.93 -6.87
CA VAL A 132 1.52 2.41 -6.81
C VAL A 132 2.81 2.96 -6.22
N PHE A 133 3.27 2.41 -5.10
CA PHE A 133 4.47 2.93 -4.45
C PHE A 133 5.78 2.57 -5.19
N LYS A 134 5.87 1.39 -5.81
CA LYS A 134 7.08 0.92 -6.52
C LYS A 134 7.10 1.22 -8.03
N SER A 135 5.97 1.58 -8.65
CA SER A 135 5.94 1.88 -10.09
C SER A 135 6.65 3.19 -10.43
N LYS A 136 7.40 3.17 -11.54
CA LYS A 136 8.05 4.35 -12.12
C LYS A 136 7.04 5.38 -12.63
N VAL A 137 5.80 4.97 -12.90
CA VAL A 137 4.73 5.84 -13.39
C VAL A 137 4.37 6.91 -12.36
N PHE A 138 4.34 6.53 -11.08
CA PHE A 138 3.98 7.43 -9.98
C PHE A 138 5.20 8.10 -9.33
N MET A 139 6.40 7.92 -9.91
CA MET A 139 7.63 8.55 -9.42
C MET A 139 7.71 10.02 -9.87
N PRO A 140 8.15 10.94 -8.99
CA PRO A 140 8.47 12.30 -9.39
C PRO A 140 9.64 12.32 -10.39
N ALA A 141 9.65 13.31 -11.28
CA ALA A 141 10.65 13.44 -12.35
C ALA A 141 12.09 13.36 -11.82
N SER A 142 12.38 14.02 -10.70
CA SER A 142 13.70 13.98 -10.04
C SER A 142 14.14 12.57 -9.61
N GLN A 143 13.22 11.70 -9.16
CA GLN A 143 13.55 10.30 -8.86
C GLN A 143 13.76 9.46 -10.13
N ARG A 144 13.02 9.77 -11.21
CA ARG A 144 13.15 9.07 -12.49
C ARG A 144 14.49 9.38 -13.15
N GLU A 145 14.91 10.64 -13.15
CA GLU A 145 16.22 11.05 -13.66
C GLU A 145 17.35 10.43 -12.83
N ALA A 146 17.29 10.50 -11.49
CA ALA A 146 18.29 9.85 -10.64
C ALA A 146 18.41 8.32 -10.85
N LEU A 147 17.31 7.63 -11.20
CA LEU A 147 17.33 6.20 -11.56
C LEU A 147 17.97 5.95 -12.92
N LYS A 148 17.75 6.83 -13.91
CA LYS A 148 18.43 6.77 -15.20
C LYS A 148 19.93 7.00 -15.01
N ASP A 149 20.32 8.01 -14.25
CA ASP A 149 21.72 8.34 -13.98
C ASP A 149 22.46 7.17 -13.31
N LYS A 150 21.84 6.51 -12.32
CA LYS A 150 22.40 5.30 -11.70
C LYS A 150 22.51 4.12 -12.66
N ALA A 151 21.55 3.94 -13.57
CA ALA A 151 21.60 2.88 -14.56
C ALA A 151 22.74 3.11 -15.57
N VAL A 152 22.92 4.35 -16.02
CA VAL A 152 24.01 4.75 -16.92
C VAL A 152 25.37 4.63 -16.21
N ALA A 153 25.48 5.02 -14.94
CA ALA A 153 26.71 4.88 -14.16
C ALA A 153 27.07 3.39 -13.90
N GLY A 154 26.07 2.54 -13.65
CA GLY A 154 26.27 1.09 -13.47
C GLY A 154 26.73 0.39 -14.75
N ASP A 155 26.18 0.76 -15.90
CA ASP A 155 26.59 0.26 -17.22
C ASP A 155 28.05 0.62 -17.53
N LYS A 156 28.45 1.88 -17.27
CA LYS A 156 29.86 2.31 -17.40
C LYS A 156 30.81 1.60 -16.43
N ALA A 157 30.37 1.25 -15.23
CA ALA A 157 31.18 0.52 -14.25
C ALA A 157 31.33 -0.97 -14.58
N GLY A 158 30.31 -1.59 -15.18
CA GLY A 158 30.34 -2.99 -15.64
C GLY A 158 31.11 -3.19 -16.96
N ASN A 159 31.25 -2.15 -17.78
CA ASN A 159 32.00 -2.16 -19.04
C ASN A 159 33.47 -1.69 -18.91
N LYS A 160 34.08 -1.80 -17.72
CA LYS A 160 35.54 -1.66 -17.62
C LYS A 160 36.17 -2.92 -18.22
N PRO A 161 36.95 -2.82 -19.32
CA PRO A 161 37.68 -3.98 -19.82
C PRO A 161 38.62 -4.46 -18.71
N ASN A 162 38.50 -5.75 -18.37
CA ASN A 162 39.41 -6.41 -17.45
C ASN A 162 40.80 -6.31 -18.09
N SER A 163 41.62 -5.40 -17.56
CA SER A 163 42.98 -5.11 -18.03
C SER A 163 43.98 -5.81 -17.13
#